data_AF-A0A1I5VBA0-F1
#
_entry.id   AF-A0A1I5VBA0-F1
#
_cell.length_a   1.000
_cell.length_b   1.000
_cell.length_c   1.000
_cell.angle_alpha   90.00
_cell.angle_beta   90.00
_cell.angle_gamma   90.00
#
_symmetry.space_group_name_H-M   'P 1'
#
loop_
_entity.id
_entity.type
_entity.pdbx_description
1 polymer ?
#
loop_
_entity_poly.entity_id
_entity_poly.type
_entity_poly.pdbx_seq_one_letter_code
_entity_poly.pdbx_strand_id
1 'polypeptide(L)'
;MRIFIVHAHPEPDSFNGALTRAAQEALAAAGHEVVVSDLYAMAFNPVSDRRNVARLSTRVPDFVALMKPGSGGRHVREFRTFHNRIDWDRSTMRSAA
;
A
#
# COMPACT_ATOMS: atom_id res chain seq x y z
N MET A 1 -6.65 -13.69 -11.50
CA MET A 1 -7.00 -12.70 -10.44
C MET A 1 -5.86 -11.72 -10.26
N ARG A 2 -6.11 -10.58 -9.63
CA ARG A 2 -5.07 -9.67 -9.14
C ARG A 2 -4.67 -10.08 -7.72
N ILE A 3 -3.38 -10.04 -7.42
CA ILE A 3 -2.84 -10.39 -6.11
C ILE A 3 -1.80 -9.34 -5.74
N PHE A 4 -1.97 -8.77 -4.55
CA PHE A 4 -1.05 -7.79 -4.00
C PHE A 4 -0.31 -8.36 -2.79
N ILE A 5 1.01 -8.47 -2.89
CA ILE A 5 1.88 -8.97 -1.81
C ILE A 5 2.57 -7.77 -1.15
N VAL A 6 2.46 -7.67 0.17
CA VAL A 6 3.25 -6.73 0.98
C VAL A 6 4.41 -7.51 1.60
N HIS A 7 5.64 -7.17 1.21
CA HIS A 7 6.85 -7.74 1.76
C HIS A 7 7.45 -6.81 2.82
N ALA A 8 7.75 -7.34 4.00
CA ALA A 8 8.20 -6.55 5.15
C ALA A 8 9.36 -7.24 5.88
N HIS A 9 10.46 -7.49 5.17
CA HIS A 9 11.68 -8.03 5.76
C HIS A 9 12.94 -7.26 5.29
N PRO A 10 13.88 -6.91 6.17
CA PRO A 10 15.04 -6.08 5.80
C PRO A 10 16.11 -6.82 5.00
N GLU A 11 16.25 -8.13 5.22
CA GLU A 11 17.28 -8.96 4.58
C GLU A 11 16.73 -9.62 3.30
N PRO A 12 17.21 -9.25 2.09
CA PRO A 12 16.70 -9.77 0.80
C PRO A 12 16.87 -11.28 0.61
N ASP A 13 17.93 -11.85 1.20
CA ASP A 13 18.24 -13.28 1.12
C ASP A 13 17.73 -14.08 2.33
N SER A 14 16.81 -13.48 3.08
CA SER A 14 16.09 -14.18 4.15
C SER A 14 15.15 -15.25 3.61
N PHE A 15 14.74 -16.14 4.51
CA PHE A 15 13.64 -17.07 4.27
C PHE A 15 12.35 -16.38 3.81
N ASN A 16 12.02 -15.21 4.38
CA ASN A 16 10.85 -14.43 3.95
C ASN A 16 11.00 -13.87 2.53
N GLY A 17 12.21 -13.43 2.16
CA GLY A 17 12.54 -13.02 0.79
C GLY A 17 12.37 -14.19 -0.19
N ALA A 18 12.87 -15.37 0.17
CA ALA A 18 12.71 -16.59 -0.63
C ALA A 18 11.22 -16.98 -0.78
N LEU A 19 10.44 -16.97 0.30
CA LEU A 19 8.99 -17.25 0.24
C LEU A 19 8.23 -16.25 -0.65
N THR A 20 8.58 -14.98 -0.59
CA THR A 20 7.94 -13.93 -1.41
C THR A 20 8.19 -14.16 -2.89
N ARG A 21 9.43 -14.48 -3.27
CA ARG A 21 9.82 -14.81 -4.64
C ARG A 21 9.10 -16.08 -5.13
N ALA A 22 9.12 -17.13 -4.33
CA ALA A 22 8.42 -18.39 -4.64
C ALA A 22 6.90 -18.19 -4.82
N ALA A 23 6.26 -17.38 -3.96
CA ALA A 23 4.85 -17.05 -4.10
C ALA A 23 4.56 -16.26 -5.38
N GLN A 24 5.38 -15.26 -5.70
CA GLN A 24 5.23 -14.48 -6.93
C GLN A 24 5.32 -15.36 -8.18
N GLU A 25 6.33 -16.25 -8.23
CA GLU A 25 6.52 -17.18 -9.34
C GLU A 25 5.35 -18.16 -9.49
N ALA A 26 4.94 -18.81 -8.40
CA ALA A 26 3.85 -19.79 -8.42
C ALA A 26 2.51 -19.16 -8.83
N LEU A 27 2.21 -17.97 -8.31
CA LEU A 27 0.97 -17.25 -8.63
C LEU A 27 0.96 -16.74 -10.07
N ALA A 28 2.09 -16.24 -10.57
CA ALA A 28 2.22 -15.84 -11.97
C ALA A 28 2.05 -17.05 -12.91
N ALA A 29 2.67 -18.20 -12.57
CA ALA A 29 2.53 -19.44 -13.33
C ALA A 29 1.08 -19.96 -13.38
N ALA A 30 0.29 -19.70 -12.34
CA ALA A 30 -1.15 -20.00 -12.30
C ALA A 30 -2.03 -18.97 -13.04
N GLY A 31 -1.45 -17.98 -13.73
CA GLY A 31 -2.17 -16.99 -14.54
C GLY A 31 -2.71 -15.79 -13.74
N HIS A 32 -2.18 -15.53 -12.54
CA HIS A 32 -2.52 -14.35 -11.75
C HIS A 32 -1.63 -13.14 -12.10
N GLU A 33 -2.20 -11.95 -12.02
CA GLU A 33 -1.46 -10.69 -12.07
C GLU A 33 -0.96 -10.39 -10.65
N VAL A 34 0.36 -10.34 -10.44
CA VAL A 34 0.95 -10.20 -9.09
C VAL A 34 1.76 -8.92 -9.00
N VAL A 35 1.49 -8.12 -7.97
CA VAL A 35 2.27 -6.92 -7.63
C VAL A 35 2.83 -7.07 -6.23
N VAL A 36 4.12 -6.77 -6.07
CA VAL A 36 4.80 -6.78 -4.76
C VAL A 36 5.12 -5.34 -4.35
N SER A 37 4.85 -4.99 -3.09
CA SER A 37 5.40 -3.80 -2.44
C SER A 37 6.30 -4.22 -1.30
N ASP A 38 7.61 -4.06 -1.50
CA ASP A 38 8.63 -4.28 -0.50
C ASP A 38 8.82 -3.00 0.33
N LEU A 39 8.34 -3.02 1.58
CA LEU A 39 8.36 -1.86 2.47
C LEU A 39 9.79 -1.41 2.81
N TYR A 40 10.73 -2.35 2.92
CA TYR A 40 12.12 -2.02 3.25
C TYR A 40 12.85 -1.45 2.04
N ALA A 41 12.72 -2.08 0.86
CA ALA A 41 13.29 -1.53 -0.37
C ALA A 41 12.69 -0.18 -0.76
N MET A 42 11.43 0.07 -0.40
CA MET A 42 10.75 1.35 -0.61
C MET A 42 11.13 2.43 0.42
N ALA A 43 11.89 2.09 1.46
CA ALA A 43 12.13 2.95 2.62
C ALA A 43 10.82 3.54 3.20
N PHE A 44 9.78 2.70 3.26
CA PHE A 44 8.46 3.11 3.72
C PHE A 44 8.53 3.70 5.13
N ASN A 45 7.93 4.87 5.34
CA ASN A 45 7.85 5.46 6.67
C ASN A 45 6.62 4.92 7.43
N PRO A 46 6.80 4.07 8.47
CA PRO A 46 5.69 3.51 9.22
C PRO A 46 5.08 4.49 10.23
N VAL A 47 5.74 5.62 10.49
CA VAL A 47 5.27 6.61 11.46
C VAL A 47 4.28 7.53 10.78
N SER A 48 3.01 7.45 11.21
CA SER A 48 1.98 8.39 10.80
C SER A 48 2.06 9.67 11.63
N ASP A 49 2.21 10.81 10.96
CA ASP A 49 2.22 12.13 11.57
C ASP A 49 1.61 13.20 10.65
N ARG A 50 1.69 14.48 11.07
CA ARG A 50 1.11 15.61 10.32
C ARG A 50 1.63 15.73 8.89
N ARG A 51 2.81 15.21 8.59
CA ARG A 51 3.39 15.21 7.24
C ARG A 51 2.65 14.27 6.31
N ASN A 52 1.86 13.32 6.81
CA ASN A 52 1.10 12.38 5.97
C ASN A 52 -0.11 13.04 5.28
N VAL A 53 -0.51 14.25 5.69
CA VAL A 53 -1.65 15.01 5.13
C VAL A 53 -1.19 16.28 4.40
N ALA A 54 -1.39 16.32 3.09
CA ALA A 54 -1.08 17.44 2.23
C ALA A 54 -2.23 18.48 2.23
N ARG A 55 -1.95 19.63 2.85
CA ARG A 55 -2.79 20.85 2.96
C ARG A 55 -3.92 20.79 3.96
N LEU A 56 -3.65 21.42 5.11
CA LEU A 56 -4.65 22.09 5.92
C LEU A 56 -5.17 23.30 5.12
N SER A 57 -6.41 23.23 4.63
CA SER A 57 -7.23 24.45 4.70
C SER A 57 -7.25 24.80 6.18
N THR A 58 -6.90 26.04 6.54
CA THR A 58 -6.63 26.58 7.88
C THR A 58 -7.77 26.44 8.91
N ARG A 59 -8.77 25.60 8.65
CA ARG A 59 -10.00 25.43 9.44
C ARG A 59 -10.13 24.14 10.24
N VAL A 60 -9.16 23.21 10.18
CA VAL A 60 -9.19 22.01 11.03
C VAL A 60 -7.94 21.98 11.92
N PRO A 61 -8.03 22.47 13.16
CA PRO A 61 -6.89 22.48 14.10
C PRO A 61 -6.52 21.07 14.59
N ASP A 62 -7.39 20.08 14.39
CA ASP A 62 -7.22 18.73 14.90
C ASP A 62 -6.73 17.73 13.83
N PHE A 63 -5.51 17.24 14.01
CA PHE A 63 -4.90 16.21 13.17
C PHE A 63 -5.68 14.88 13.22
N VAL A 64 -6.23 14.52 14.38
CA VAL A 64 -6.98 13.27 14.56
C VAL A 64 -8.28 13.31 13.76
N ALA A 65 -8.93 14.47 13.68
CA ALA A 65 -10.11 14.66 12.85
C ALA A 65 -9.83 14.48 11.34
N LEU A 66 -8.62 14.82 10.87
CA LEU A 66 -8.23 14.69 9.47
C LEU A 66 -7.91 13.25 9.06
N MET A 67 -7.53 12.40 10.00
CA MET A 67 -7.31 10.97 9.77
C MET A 67 -8.61 10.18 9.61
N LYS A 68 -9.77 10.78 9.91
CA LYS A 68 -11.08 10.11 9.74
C LYS A 68 -11.43 9.99 8.25
N PRO A 69 -12.03 8.86 7.82
CA PRO A 69 -12.49 8.70 6.44
C PRO A 69 -13.52 9.77 6.08
N GLY A 70 -13.39 10.36 4.88
CA GLY A 70 -14.31 11.42 4.38
C GLY A 70 -13.96 12.85 4.80
N SER A 71 -12.89 13.08 5.55
CA SER A 71 -12.46 14.40 6.05
C SER A 71 -11.91 15.37 4.99
N GLY A 72 -11.76 14.94 3.74
CA GLY A 72 -11.17 15.74 2.67
C GLY A 72 -9.65 15.93 2.77
N GLY A 73 -8.99 15.29 3.74
CA GLY A 73 -7.53 15.27 3.86
C GLY A 73 -6.90 14.59 2.63
N ARG A 74 -6.09 15.31 1.86
CA ARG A 74 -5.29 14.70 0.79
C ARG A 74 -4.09 14.03 1.43
N HIS A 75 -3.89 12.74 1.18
CA HIS A 75 -2.68 12.05 1.61
C HIS A 75 -1.47 12.51 0.76
N VAL A 76 -0.28 12.49 1.36
CA VAL A 76 0.97 12.69 0.62
C VAL A 76 1.19 11.59 -0.42
N ARG A 77 2.05 11.91 -1.40
CA ARG A 77 2.29 11.10 -2.60
C ARG A 77 2.65 9.63 -2.28
N GLU A 78 3.47 9.39 -1.25
CA GLU A 78 3.87 8.05 -0.81
C GLU A 78 2.68 7.20 -0.37
N PHE A 79 1.84 7.73 0.53
CA PHE A 79 0.61 7.07 0.97
C PHE A 79 -0.35 6.83 -0.20
N ARG A 80 -0.44 7.77 -1.14
CA ARG A 80 -1.30 7.63 -2.33
C ARG A 80 -0.80 6.52 -3.27
N THR A 81 0.51 6.38 -3.46
CA THR A 81 1.10 5.31 -4.29
C THR A 81 0.81 3.93 -3.69
N PHE A 82 0.93 3.78 -2.38
CA PHE A 82 0.58 2.52 -1.70
C PHE A 82 -0.92 2.22 -1.80
N HIS A 83 -1.79 3.20 -1.54
CA HIS A 83 -3.24 3.04 -1.67
C HIS A 83 -3.67 2.69 -3.10
N ASN A 84 -3.08 3.32 -4.12
CA ASN A 84 -3.39 3.01 -5.52
C ASN A 84 -3.08 1.55 -5.88
N ARG A 85 -2.07 0.93 -5.27
CA ARG A 85 -1.75 -0.49 -5.47
C ARG A 85 -2.74 -1.41 -4.78
N ILE A 86 -3.28 -1.01 -3.63
CA ILE A 86 -4.39 -1.70 -2.96
C ILE A 86 -5.67 -1.59 -3.79
N ASP A 87 -5.96 -0.41 -4.36
CA ASP A 87 -7.17 -0.19 -5.14
C ASP A 87 -7.14 -0.87 -6.52
N TRP A 88 -5.94 -1.11 -7.08
CA TRP A 88 -5.75 -1.92 -8.30
C TRP A 88 -6.31 -3.34 -8.16
N ASP A 89 -6.19 -3.94 -6.97
CA ASP A 89 -6.80 -5.23 -6.65
C ASP A 89 -8.35 -5.11 -6.53
N ARG A 90 -8.83 -4.00 -5.95
CA ARG A 90 -10.26 -3.78 -5.71
C ARG A 90 -11.09 -3.44 -6.94
N SER A 91 -10.52 -2.89 -8.01
CA SER A 91 -11.31 -2.52 -9.20
C SER A 91 -11.96 -3.73 -9.89
N THR A 92 -11.42 -4.93 -9.68
CA THR A 92 -11.99 -6.20 -10.17
C THR A 92 -13.11 -6.78 -9.29
N MET A 93 -13.25 -6.33 -8.03
CA MET A 93 -14.33 -6.83 -7.14
C MET A 93 -15.69 -6.18 -7.41
N ARG A 94 -15.76 -5.03 -8.09
CA ARG A 94 -17.05 -4.36 -8.41
C ARG A 94 -17.70 -4.82 -9.71
N SER A 95 -17.03 -5.59 -10.56
CA SER A 95 -17.64 -6.11 -11.80
C SER A 95 -18.11 -7.57 -11.69
N ALA A 96 -18.06 -8.16 -10.49
CA ALA A 96 -18.41 -9.56 -10.25
C ALA A 96 -19.58 -9.74 -9.26
N ALA A 97 -20.38 -8.69 -9.03
CA ALA A 97 -21.58 -8.72 -8.19
C ALA A 97 -22.80 -8.23 -8.98
#